data_AF-A0A7T1T865-F1
#
_entry.id   AF-A0A7T1T865-F1
#
_cell.length_a   1.000
_cell.length_b   1.000
_cell.length_c   1.000
_cell.angle_alpha   90.00
_cell.angle_beta   90.00
_cell.angle_gamma   90.00
#
_symmetry.space_group_name_H-M   'P 1'
#
loop_
_entity.id
_entity.type
_entity.pdbx_description
1 polymer ?
#
loop_
_entity_poly.entity_id
_entity_poly.type
_entity_poly.pdbx_seq_one_letter_code
_entity_poly.pdbx_strand_id
1 'polypeptide(L)'
;MAGPAPVGCDACDSGSELLLEDFDSYVLAVVGGEFVHIGRGEDTIVSQGSGWSASGRFAASRRDPERLLRDARSGRSRHPLVRGEPWWCPHTSGTGRGLALRSGA
;
A
#
# COMPACT_ATOMS: atom_id res chain seq x y z
N MET A 1 -21.09 -45.30 -14.06
CA MET A 1 -20.24 -44.67 -15.10
C MET A 1 -19.50 -43.54 -14.42
N ALA A 2 -18.22 -43.76 -14.08
CA ALA A 2 -17.36 -42.73 -13.51
C ALA A 2 -16.69 -41.99 -14.68
N GLY A 3 -17.04 -40.72 -14.88
CA GLY A 3 -16.30 -39.82 -15.77
C GLY A 3 -14.95 -39.45 -15.15
N PRO A 4 -13.96 -39.03 -15.95
CA PRO A 4 -12.68 -38.59 -15.42
C PRO A 4 -12.90 -37.40 -14.48
N ALA A 5 -12.40 -37.51 -13.24
CA ALA A 5 -12.36 -36.37 -12.33
C ALA A 5 -11.58 -35.24 -13.02
N PRO A 6 -12.10 -33.98 -13.04
CA PRO A 6 -11.36 -32.88 -13.62
C PRO A 6 -10.02 -32.75 -12.89
N VAL A 7 -8.96 -32.76 -13.69
CA VAL A 7 -7.59 -32.51 -13.25
C VAL A 7 -7.51 -31.15 -12.54
N GLY A 8 -7.04 -31.17 -11.30
CA GLY A 8 -6.34 -30.07 -10.62
C GLY A 8 -6.95 -28.68 -10.74
N CYS A 9 -7.87 -28.34 -9.83
CA CYS A 9 -8.07 -26.95 -9.42
C CYS A 9 -8.37 -26.89 -7.92
N ASP A 10 -7.32 -26.76 -7.14
CA ASP A 10 -7.34 -26.14 -5.81
C ASP A 10 -7.87 -24.67 -5.86
N ALA A 11 -8.09 -24.14 -7.07
CA ALA A 11 -8.61 -22.81 -7.36
C ALA A 11 -10.15 -22.73 -7.50
N CYS A 12 -10.89 -23.81 -7.22
CA CYS A 12 -12.36 -23.79 -7.28
C CYS A 12 -13.04 -23.60 -5.91
N ASP A 13 -12.26 -23.46 -4.84
CA ASP A 13 -12.71 -22.70 -3.68
C ASP A 13 -12.33 -21.25 -3.95
N SER A 14 -13.18 -20.30 -3.56
CA SER A 14 -12.96 -18.83 -3.62
C SER A 14 -11.66 -18.33 -2.95
N GLY A 15 -10.79 -19.23 -2.48
CA GLY A 15 -9.79 -19.01 -1.45
C GLY A 15 -8.63 -18.08 -1.80
N SER A 16 -8.44 -17.72 -3.08
CA SER A 16 -7.34 -16.82 -3.49
C SER A 16 -7.75 -15.54 -4.21
N GLU A 17 -8.99 -15.43 -4.70
CA GLU A 17 -9.44 -14.26 -5.47
C GLU A 17 -9.34 -12.97 -4.64
N LEU A 18 -9.91 -12.97 -3.43
CA LEU A 18 -9.84 -11.82 -2.53
C LEU A 18 -8.40 -11.46 -2.13
N LEU A 19 -7.52 -12.45 -2.00
CA LEU A 19 -6.11 -12.23 -1.68
C LEU A 19 -5.36 -11.56 -2.84
N LEU A 20 -5.70 -11.93 -4.08
CA LEU A 20 -5.12 -11.32 -5.27
C LEU A 20 -5.66 -9.91 -5.49
N GLU A 21 -6.94 -9.66 -5.24
CA GLU A 21 -7.53 -8.30 -5.28
C GLU A 21 -6.88 -7.36 -4.25
N ASP A 22 -6.68 -7.85 -3.02
CA ASP A 22 -5.96 -7.12 -1.98
C ASP A 22 -4.52 -6.83 -2.43
N PHE A 23 -3.83 -7.84 -2.97
CA PHE A 23 -2.46 -7.69 -3.47
C PHE A 23 -2.36 -6.66 -4.61
N ASP A 24 -3.27 -6.70 -5.58
CA ASP A 24 -3.33 -5.73 -6.67
C ASP A 24 -3.52 -4.30 -6.13
N SER A 25 -4.36 -4.13 -5.11
CA SER A 25 -4.55 -2.84 -4.44
C SER A 25 -3.26 -2.32 -3.79
N TYR A 26 -2.45 -3.20 -3.19
CA TYR A 26 -1.11 -2.84 -2.69
C TYR A 26 -0.17 -2.41 -3.82
N VAL A 27 -0.10 -3.20 -4.90
CA VAL A 27 0.79 -2.91 -6.03
C VAL A 27 0.43 -1.58 -6.67
N LEU A 28 -0.85 -1.34 -6.95
CA LEU A 28 -1.33 -0.10 -7.54
C LEU A 28 -1.06 1.12 -6.64
N ALA A 29 -1.25 1.01 -5.33
CA ALA A 29 -0.95 2.10 -4.41
C ALA A 29 0.55 2.42 -4.37
N VAL A 30 1.43 1.42 -4.47
CA VAL A 30 2.88 1.65 -4.54
C VAL A 30 3.25 2.33 -5.86
N VAL A 31 2.81 1.77 -6.99
CA VAL A 31 3.10 2.31 -8.33
C VAL A 31 2.52 3.72 -8.51
N GLY A 32 1.34 3.98 -7.95
CA GLY A 32 0.65 5.26 -7.99
C GLY A 32 1.11 6.27 -6.93
N GLY A 33 2.00 5.90 -6.01
CA GLY A 33 2.50 6.79 -4.95
C GLY A 33 1.50 7.08 -3.83
N GLU A 34 0.42 6.31 -3.73
CA GLU A 34 -0.61 6.44 -2.69
C GLU A 34 -0.28 5.63 -1.44
N PHE A 35 0.66 4.68 -1.53
CA PHE A 35 1.05 3.81 -0.44
C PHE A 35 1.70 4.56 0.72
N VAL A 36 1.15 4.36 1.91
CA VAL A 36 1.68 4.90 3.16
C VAL A 36 1.73 3.78 4.20
N HIS A 37 2.90 3.54 4.79
CA HIS A 37 3.07 2.65 5.94
C HIS A 37 3.73 3.40 7.09
N ILE A 38 3.01 3.51 8.20
CA ILE A 38 3.43 4.17 9.43
C ILE A 38 3.72 3.10 10.47
N GLY A 39 4.84 3.21 11.18
CA GLY A 39 5.18 2.36 12.33
C GLY A 39 6.25 1.31 12.04
N ARG A 40 6.38 0.34 12.95
CA ARG A 40 7.36 -0.75 12.89
C ARG A 40 6.87 -1.93 13.73
N GLY A 41 7.16 -3.15 13.29
CA GLY A 41 6.78 -4.36 14.02
C GLY A 41 5.26 -4.56 13.97
N GLU A 42 4.66 -4.85 15.11
CA GLU A 42 3.22 -5.11 15.24
C GLU A 42 2.36 -3.84 15.30
N ASP A 43 3.00 -2.69 15.57
CA ASP A 43 2.34 -1.39 15.67
C ASP A 43 2.41 -0.66 14.33
N THR A 44 1.43 -0.87 13.46
CA THR A 44 1.43 -0.29 12.11
C THR A 44 0.09 0.33 11.71
N ILE A 45 0.15 1.28 10.76
CA ILE A 45 -0.98 1.74 9.95
C ILE A 45 -0.55 1.67 8.50
N VAL A 46 -1.36 1.05 7.65
CA VAL A 46 -1.10 0.91 6.21
C VAL A 46 -2.28 1.48 5.43
N SER A 47 -2.01 2.26 4.40
CA SER A 47 -3.03 2.84 3.51
C SER A 47 -2.67 2.59 2.04
N GLN A 48 -3.64 2.12 1.25
CA GLN A 48 -3.56 1.93 -0.20
C GLN A 48 -4.46 2.92 -0.97
N GLY A 49 -4.55 4.18 -0.50
CA GLY A 49 -5.35 5.22 -1.16
C GLY A 49 -6.82 5.20 -0.76
N SER A 50 -7.58 4.17 -1.18
CA SER A 50 -9.04 4.05 -0.94
C SER A 50 -9.41 3.68 0.50
N GLY A 51 -8.47 3.12 1.25
CA GLY A 51 -8.67 2.68 2.62
C GLY A 51 -7.40 2.66 3.44
N TRP A 52 -7.55 2.21 4.69
CA TRP A 52 -6.43 1.98 5.60
C TRP A 52 -6.76 0.84 6.57
N SER A 53 -5.72 0.18 7.06
CA SER A 53 -5.77 -0.80 8.14
C SER A 53 -4.77 -0.41 9.23
N ALA A 54 -5.05 -0.82 10.47
CA ALA A 54 -4.17 -0.61 11.61
C ALA A 54 -3.98 -1.90 12.40
N SER A 55 -2.82 -2.03 13.04
CA SER A 55 -2.45 -3.18 13.87
C SER A 55 -1.85 -2.73 15.21
N GLY A 56 -1.82 -3.65 16.16
CA GLY A 56 -1.24 -3.44 17.48
C GLY A 56 -1.86 -2.26 18.22
N ARG A 57 -1.01 -1.41 18.81
CA ARG A 57 -1.45 -0.23 19.58
C ARG A 57 -2.26 0.76 18.75
N PHE A 58 -2.05 0.83 17.44
CA PHE A 58 -2.78 1.78 16.60
C PHE A 58 -4.24 1.35 16.44
N ALA A 59 -4.48 0.06 16.27
CA ALA A 59 -5.84 -0.51 16.28
C ALA A 59 -6.52 -0.38 17.65
N ALA A 60 -5.77 -0.53 18.74
CA ALA A 60 -6.32 -0.46 20.10
C ALA A 60 -6.53 0.97 20.63
N SER A 61 -5.91 1.99 20.02
CA SER A 61 -5.97 3.36 20.54
C SER A 61 -7.17 4.14 20.00
N ARG A 62 -7.64 5.13 20.78
CA ARG A 62 -8.54 6.18 20.28
C ARG A 62 -7.85 7.26 19.44
N ARG A 63 -6.57 7.08 19.06
CA ARG A 63 -5.92 8.06 18.17
C ARG A 63 -6.58 7.97 16.81
N ASP A 64 -6.92 9.13 16.25
CA ASP A 64 -7.47 9.30 14.91
C ASP A 64 -6.42 8.86 13.85
N PRO A 65 -6.58 7.68 13.21
CA PRO A 65 -5.66 7.16 12.21
C PRO A 65 -5.62 8.03 10.96
N GLU A 66 -6.74 8.65 10.59
CA GLU A 66 -6.84 9.57 9.47
C GLU A 66 -5.95 10.81 9.71
N ARG A 67 -5.89 11.31 10.94
CA ARG A 67 -4.96 12.39 11.30
C ARG A 67 -3.50 11.94 11.13
N LEU A 68 -3.14 10.73 11.57
CA LEU A 68 -1.79 10.20 11.44
C LEU A 68 -1.39 10.04 9.96
N LEU A 69 -2.30 9.53 9.13
CA LEU A 69 -2.11 9.42 7.68
C LEU A 69 -1.97 10.78 7.02
N ARG A 70 -2.77 11.78 7.42
CA ARG A 70 -2.65 13.17 6.93
C ARG A 70 -1.29 13.77 7.28
N ASP A 71 -0.83 13.58 8.51
CA ASP A 71 0.48 14.05 8.93
C ASP A 71 1.60 13.33 8.17
N ALA A 72 1.50 12.02 7.92
CA ALA A 72 2.45 11.29 7.09
C ALA A 72 2.50 11.80 5.63
N ARG A 73 1.34 12.01 5.01
CA ARG A 73 1.23 12.53 3.62
C ARG A 73 1.78 13.95 3.50
N SER A 74 1.75 14.74 4.57
CA SER A 74 2.27 16.12 4.60
C SER A 74 3.70 16.24 5.15
N GLY A 75 4.41 15.12 5.36
CA GLY A 75 5.80 15.14 5.82
C GLY A 75 5.98 15.48 7.31
N ARG A 76 4.92 15.37 8.11
CA ARG A 76 4.89 15.67 9.56
C ARG A 76 4.73 14.43 10.44
N SER A 77 4.92 13.23 9.89
CA SER A 77 4.86 12.00 10.68
C SER A 77 5.86 12.05 11.82
N ARG A 78 5.41 11.69 13.02
CA ARG A 78 6.26 11.50 14.21
C ARG A 78 6.70 10.04 14.39
N HIS A 79 6.26 9.18 13.48
CA HIS A 79 6.50 7.74 13.49
C HIS A 79 7.35 7.34 12.29
N PRO A 80 8.07 6.21 12.35
CA PRO A 80 8.72 5.63 11.19
C PRO A 80 7.74 5.53 10.03
N LEU A 81 8.19 5.88 8.83
CA LEU A 81 7.34 6.06 7.67
C LEU A 81 8.01 5.48 6.42
N VAL A 82 7.26 4.67 5.69
CA VAL A 82 7.57 4.27 4.31
C VAL A 82 6.51 4.88 3.40
N ARG A 83 6.95 5.64 2.40
CA ARG A 83 6.15 6.19 1.31
C ARG A 83 7.04 6.40 0.09
N GLY A 84 6.45 6.46 -1.09
CA GLY A 84 7.15 6.73 -2.34
C GLY A 84 6.43 7.79 -3.16
N GLU A 85 7.16 8.39 -4.09
CA GLU A 85 6.54 9.12 -5.21
C GLU A 85 5.98 8.12 -6.22
N PRO A 86 4.96 8.51 -7.01
CA PRO A 86 4.44 7.66 -8.08
C PRO A 86 5.57 7.23 -9.02
N TRP A 87 5.62 5.93 -9.34
CA TRP A 87 6.53 5.39 -10.35
C TRP A 87 6.07 5.76 -11.75
N TRP A 88 4.75 5.85 -11.94
CA TRP A 88 4.13 6.22 -13.21
C TRP A 88 3.02 7.25 -13.00
N CYS A 89 3.19 8.43 -13.61
CA CYS A 89 2.14 9.46 -13.69
C CYS A 89 1.76 9.67 -15.17
N PRO A 90 0.57 9.26 -15.63
CA PRO A 90 0.16 9.41 -17.04
C PRO A 90 -0.17 10.86 -17.47
N HIS A 91 0.42 11.87 -16.84
CA HIS A 91 0.22 13.29 -17.19
C HIS A 91 1.48 14.16 -17.05
N THR A 92 2.67 13.63 -17.34
CA THR A 92 3.86 14.47 -17.54
C THR A 92 4.08 14.75 -19.02
N SER A 93 3.07 15.32 -19.68
CA SER A 93 3.31 16.08 -20.91
C SER A 93 4.11 17.35 -20.55
N GLY A 94 5.43 17.20 -20.53
CA GLY A 94 6.43 18.25 -20.75
C GLY A 94 6.39 19.49 -19.84
N THR A 95 7.23 19.50 -18.80
CA THR A 95 8.28 20.52 -18.64
C THR A 95 9.29 19.96 -17.64
N GLY A 96 10.53 19.77 -18.10
CA GLY A 96 11.57 19.08 -17.35
C GLY A 96 11.88 19.70 -15.99
N ARG A 97 11.89 18.85 -14.96
CA ARG A 97 12.81 18.98 -13.84
C ARG A 97 13.41 17.61 -13.59
N GLY A 98 14.64 17.47 -14.08
CA GLY A 98 15.45 16.28 -13.90
C GLY A 98 15.54 15.90 -12.42
N LEU A 99 15.54 14.59 -12.20
CA LEU A 99 15.94 13.92 -10.99
C LEU A 99 17.25 14.54 -10.49
N ALA A 100 17.18 15.47 -9.52
CA ALA A 100 18.36 15.97 -8.84
C ALA A 100 18.78 14.90 -7.83
N LEU A 101 19.56 13.92 -8.31
CA LEU A 101 20.38 13.08 -7.44
C LEU A 101 21.34 14.01 -6.67
N ARG A 102 20.96 14.38 -5.45
CA ARG A 102 21.89 14.97 -4.49
C ARG A 102 22.84 13.88 -4.04
N SER A 103 23.95 13.72 -4.78
CA SER A 103 25.16 13.10 -4.24
C SER A 103 25.82 14.13 -3.32
N GLY A 104 25.94 13.81 -2.04
CA GLY A 104 26.75 14.54 -1.08
C GLY A 104 27.88 13.63 -0.60
N ALA A 105 29.11 13.97 -0.98
CA ALA A 105 30.35 13.91 -0.20
C ALA A 105 31.48 14.43 -1.09
#